data_AF-A0A820N2B7-F1
#
_entry.id   AF-A0A820N2B7-F1
#
_cell.length_a   1.000
_cell.length_b   1.000
_cell.length_c   1.000
_cell.angle_alpha   90.00
_cell.angle_beta   90.00
_cell.angle_gamma   90.00
#
_symmetry.space_group_name_H-M   'P 1'
#
loop_
_entity.id
_entity.type
_entity.pdbx_description
1 polymer ?
#
loop_
_entity_poly.entity_id
_entity_poly.type
_entity_poly.pdbx_seq_one_letter_code
_entity_poly.pdbx_strand_id
1 'polypeptide(L)'
;HPADEQPELISWTPTALLIKERIEQIIEQKLNHALIQYYRNGKDFIGEHSDKTLDVLIKSNIVNYSLGAARTMILKHKTQSGLKQRFKLPHNSLFVLGWQTNREWFHSIKQDNRLDMDKHPDELAFSSQRISLTLRTVATFRNRRTGQLYGQGAINKTFEQMSKEQITNEGDEQNMLMAFSAENKQSSEFDWNHHYGAGFNA
;
A
#
# COMPACT_ATOMS: atom_id res chain seq x y z
N HIS A 1 -2.18 9.81 12.79
CA HIS A 1 -1.32 9.08 11.82
C HIS A 1 -1.95 9.25 10.43
N PRO A 2 -1.23 9.20 9.28
CA PRO A 2 -1.87 9.14 7.95
C PRO A 2 -2.77 7.89 7.73
N ALA A 3 -3.08 7.15 8.79
CA ALA A 3 -3.93 5.97 8.82
C ALA A 3 -5.29 6.21 9.51
N ASP A 4 -5.56 7.40 10.06
CA ASP A 4 -6.78 7.63 10.86
C ASP A 4 -7.95 8.20 10.03
N GLU A 5 -7.67 8.77 8.86
CA GLU A 5 -8.68 9.22 7.90
C GLU A 5 -8.37 8.64 6.53
N GLN A 6 -9.29 7.82 6.00
CA GLN A 6 -9.23 7.45 4.59
C GLN A 6 -9.74 8.63 3.77
N PRO A 7 -8.91 9.24 2.91
CA PRO A 7 -9.36 10.33 2.06
C PRO A 7 -10.47 9.84 1.13
N GLU A 8 -11.33 10.76 0.71
CA GLU A 8 -12.40 10.43 -0.24
C GLU A 8 -11.80 9.78 -1.50
N LEU A 9 -12.33 8.63 -1.88
CA LEU A 9 -11.98 8.00 -3.14
C LEU A 9 -12.57 8.85 -4.27
N ILE A 10 -11.73 9.37 -5.14
CA ILE A 10 -12.15 10.12 -6.32
C ILE A 10 -11.82 9.35 -7.60
N SER A 11 -12.47 9.73 -8.71
CA SER A 11 -12.09 9.20 -10.03
C SER A 11 -10.68 9.65 -10.40
N TRP A 12 -10.00 8.86 -11.23
CA TRP A 12 -8.69 9.21 -11.76
C TRP A 12 -8.72 10.58 -12.43
N THR A 13 -7.81 11.47 -12.03
CA THR A 13 -7.55 12.69 -12.79
C THR A 13 -6.85 12.33 -14.11
N PRO A 14 -6.93 13.18 -15.15
CA PRO A 14 -6.23 12.91 -16.42
C PRO A 14 -4.74 12.63 -16.24
N THR A 15 -4.07 13.39 -15.36
CA THR A 15 -2.64 13.21 -15.05
C THR A 15 -2.36 11.88 -14.36
N ALA A 16 -3.18 11.50 -13.38
CA ALA A 16 -3.00 10.23 -12.67
C ALA A 16 -3.29 9.02 -13.57
N LEU A 17 -4.27 9.14 -14.47
CA LEU A 17 -4.58 8.13 -15.47
C LEU A 17 -3.41 7.94 -16.45
N LEU A 18 -2.81 9.02 -16.95
CA LEU A 18 -1.64 8.95 -17.83
C LEU A 18 -0.46 8.24 -17.15
N ILE A 19 -0.16 8.59 -15.90
CA ILE A 19 0.90 7.94 -15.11
C ILE A 19 0.60 6.46 -14.94
N LYS A 20 -0.64 6.12 -14.54
CA LYS A 20 -1.10 4.74 -14.36
C LYS A 20 -0.89 3.94 -15.64
N GLU A 21 -1.41 4.41 -16.77
CA GLU A 21 -1.33 3.70 -18.06
C GLU A 21 0.13 3.45 -18.49
N ARG A 22 1.00 4.44 -18.29
CA ARG A 22 2.43 4.27 -18.59
C ARG A 22 3.09 3.23 -17.70
N ILE A 23 2.76 3.21 -16.41
CA ILE A 23 3.27 2.22 -15.47
C ILE A 23 2.76 0.82 -15.83
N GLU A 24 1.48 0.65 -16.14
CA GLU A 24 0.89 -0.64 -16.54
C GLU A 24 1.62 -1.27 -17.74
N GLN A 25 2.05 -0.44 -18.71
CA GLN A 25 2.85 -0.91 -19.85
C GLN A 25 4.24 -1.40 -19.45
N ILE A 26 4.87 -0.77 -18.45
CA ILE A 26 6.23 -1.13 -18.00
C ILE A 26 6.23 -2.42 -17.19
N ILE A 27 5.22 -2.61 -16.34
CA ILE A 27 5.17 -3.74 -15.39
C ILE A 27 4.29 -4.90 -15.87
N GLU A 28 3.62 -4.74 -17.01
CA GLU A 28 2.69 -5.72 -17.61
C GLU A 28 1.58 -6.18 -16.65
N GLN A 29 1.09 -5.27 -15.81
CA GLN A 29 0.04 -5.53 -14.81
C GLN A 29 -0.97 -4.38 -14.80
N LYS A 30 -2.26 -4.71 -14.70
CA LYS A 30 -3.34 -3.72 -14.55
C LYS A 30 -3.43 -3.20 -13.13
N LEU A 31 -3.57 -1.89 -12.98
CA LEU A 31 -3.72 -1.18 -11.72
C LEU A 31 -5.12 -0.55 -11.69
N ASN A 32 -5.76 -0.46 -10.54
CA ASN A 32 -7.12 0.08 -10.43
C ASN A 32 -7.31 1.03 -9.24
N HIS A 33 -6.27 1.22 -8.42
CA HIS A 33 -6.30 2.10 -7.27
C HIS A 33 -4.94 2.79 -7.06
N ALA A 34 -4.94 4.04 -6.58
CA ALA A 34 -3.75 4.72 -6.10
C ALA A 34 -4.02 5.43 -4.77
N LEU A 35 -3.04 5.35 -3.86
CA LEU A 35 -2.94 6.22 -2.70
C LEU A 35 -1.84 7.26 -2.99
N ILE A 36 -2.22 8.54 -2.95
CA ILE A 36 -1.27 9.65 -3.16
C ILE A 36 -0.87 10.21 -1.81
N GLN A 37 0.44 10.22 -1.54
CA GLN A 37 1.02 10.83 -0.34
C GLN A 37 1.84 12.04 -0.75
N TYR A 38 1.59 13.16 -0.07
CA TYR A 38 2.35 14.39 -0.25
C TYR A 38 3.24 14.63 0.98
N TYR A 39 4.54 14.67 0.74
CA TYR A 39 5.56 15.00 1.73
C TYR A 39 5.94 16.47 1.52
N ARG A 40 5.58 17.32 2.47
CA ARG A 40 5.82 18.77 2.41
C ARG A 40 7.30 19.12 2.55
N ASN A 41 8.07 18.26 3.21
CA ASN A 41 9.51 18.35 3.38
C ASN A 41 10.07 17.02 3.94
N GLY A 42 11.36 17.01 4.32
CA GLY A 42 12.04 15.86 4.91
C GLY A 42 11.49 15.38 6.27
N LYS A 43 10.65 16.17 6.96
CA LYS A 43 10.06 15.80 8.26
C LYS A 43 8.80 14.95 8.15
N ASP A 44 8.11 14.98 7.01
CA ASP A 44 7.00 14.07 6.75
C ASP A 44 7.55 12.66 6.51
N PHE A 45 6.89 11.64 7.05
CA PHE A 45 7.40 10.26 7.05
C PHE A 45 6.24 9.25 7.00
N ILE A 46 6.59 8.00 6.66
CA ILE A 46 5.73 6.84 6.87
C ILE A 46 6.53 5.78 7.61
N GLY A 47 5.99 5.32 8.74
CA GLY A 47 6.63 4.34 9.62
C GLY A 47 6.84 2.98 8.96
N GLU A 48 7.52 2.07 9.68
CA GLU A 48 7.69 0.68 9.25
C GLU A 48 6.31 0.02 9.13
N HIS A 49 5.97 -0.45 7.93
CA HIS A 49 4.72 -1.17 7.64
C HIS A 49 4.92 -2.12 6.46
N SER A 50 3.97 -3.01 6.24
CA SER A 50 3.75 -3.66 4.94
C SER A 50 2.33 -3.37 4.50
N ASP A 51 2.09 -3.37 3.19
CA ASP A 51 0.74 -3.17 2.67
C ASP A 51 -0.09 -4.40 3.00
N LYS A 52 -1.33 -4.20 3.47
CA LYS A 52 -2.24 -5.30 3.80
C LYS A 52 -2.59 -6.07 2.53
N THR A 53 -2.33 -7.39 2.52
CA THR A 53 -2.62 -8.22 1.35
C THR A 53 -4.08 -8.63 1.22
N LEU A 54 -4.90 -8.39 2.24
CA LEU A 54 -6.33 -8.69 2.22
C LEU A 54 -7.06 -7.96 1.06
N ASP A 55 -6.71 -6.69 0.84
CA ASP A 55 -7.39 -5.82 -0.13
C ASP A 55 -6.71 -5.80 -1.50
N VAL A 56 -5.48 -6.31 -1.58
CA VAL A 56 -4.65 -6.32 -2.79
C VAL A 56 -4.73 -7.68 -3.45
N LEU A 57 -4.86 -7.70 -4.78
CA LEU A 57 -4.93 -8.93 -5.56
C LEU A 57 -3.72 -9.81 -5.26
N ILE A 58 -3.97 -11.07 -4.93
CA ILE A 58 -2.92 -12.04 -4.63
C ILE A 58 -1.92 -12.13 -5.78
N LYS A 59 -0.62 -12.15 -5.44
CA LYS A 59 0.52 -12.19 -6.38
C LYS A 59 0.65 -10.96 -7.29
N SER A 60 -0.09 -9.88 -7.05
CA SER A 60 0.11 -8.62 -7.76
C SER A 60 1.23 -7.78 -7.14
N ASN A 61 1.87 -6.98 -7.98
CA ASN A 61 2.87 -6.00 -7.57
C ASN A 61 2.21 -4.75 -6.95
N ILE A 62 2.88 -4.16 -5.97
CA ILE A 62 2.61 -2.82 -5.45
C ILE A 62 3.64 -1.87 -6.03
N VAL A 63 3.21 -0.73 -6.56
CA VAL A 63 4.08 0.13 -7.34
C VAL A 63 4.14 1.52 -6.73
N ASN A 64 5.33 2.03 -6.47
CA ASN A 64 5.55 3.38 -6.00
C ASN A 64 6.19 4.23 -7.09
N TYR A 65 5.50 5.29 -7.51
CA TYR A 65 6.05 6.29 -8.42
C TYR A 65 6.31 7.59 -7.68
N SER A 66 7.54 8.09 -7.78
CA SER A 66 8.04 9.23 -7.00
C SER A 66 8.27 10.44 -7.88
N LEU A 67 7.70 11.58 -7.49
CA LEU A 67 7.92 12.89 -8.11
C LEU A 67 8.38 13.87 -7.04
N GLY A 68 9.43 14.62 -7.32
CA GLY A 68 9.92 15.69 -6.46
C GLY A 68 11.25 15.34 -5.79
N ALA A 69 11.45 15.86 -4.59
CA ALA A 69 12.64 15.64 -3.78
C ALA A 69 12.91 14.14 -3.55
N ALA A 70 14.17 13.75 -3.69
CA ALA A 70 14.58 12.38 -3.46
C ALA A 70 14.42 12.00 -1.98
N ARG A 71 13.95 10.77 -1.73
CA ARG A 71 13.84 10.21 -0.37
C ARG A 71 14.43 8.81 -0.33
N THR A 72 14.87 8.38 0.84
CA THR A 72 15.38 7.02 1.04
C THR A 72 14.24 6.09 1.47
N MET A 73 13.98 5.07 0.68
CA MET A 73 13.16 3.92 1.07
C MET A 73 14.03 2.94 1.85
N ILE A 74 13.48 2.40 2.93
CA ILE A 74 14.15 1.42 3.77
C ILE A 74 13.30 0.16 3.80
N LEU A 75 13.86 -0.96 3.35
CA LEU A 75 13.31 -2.29 3.57
C LEU A 75 13.99 -2.92 4.79
N LYS A 76 13.21 -3.54 5.67
CA LYS A 76 13.67 -4.29 6.84
C LYS A 76 12.99 -5.64 6.87
N HIS A 77 13.75 -6.72 6.87
CA HIS A 77 13.18 -8.06 6.89
C HIS A 77 12.40 -8.28 8.21
N LYS A 78 11.23 -8.94 8.13
CA LYS A 78 10.34 -9.12 9.29
C LYS A 78 10.90 -10.09 10.33
N THR A 79 11.45 -11.23 9.90
CA THR A 79 12.00 -12.28 10.80
C THR A 79 13.52 -12.27 10.93
N GLN A 80 14.26 -11.98 9.86
CA GLN A 80 15.73 -11.91 9.89
C GLN A 80 16.22 -10.58 10.49
N SER A 81 16.52 -10.60 11.79
CA SER A 81 16.99 -9.43 12.52
C SER A 81 18.24 -8.82 11.88
N GLY A 82 18.28 -7.49 11.80
CA GLY A 82 19.41 -6.74 11.25
C GLY A 82 19.44 -6.66 9.72
N LEU A 83 18.73 -7.54 8.99
CA LEU A 83 18.70 -7.49 7.54
C LEU A 83 17.87 -6.29 7.04
N LYS A 84 18.57 -5.32 6.45
CA LYS A 84 18.01 -4.06 5.97
C LYS A 84 18.61 -3.67 4.63
N GLN A 85 17.78 -3.09 3.78
CA GLN A 85 18.21 -2.50 2.51
C GLN A 85 17.75 -1.04 2.46
N ARG A 86 18.56 -0.19 1.83
CA ARG A 86 18.24 1.23 1.64
C ARG A 86 18.50 1.60 0.20
N PHE A 87 17.56 2.29 -0.41
CA PHE A 87 17.72 2.81 -1.76
C PHE A 87 17.04 4.16 -1.89
N LYS A 88 17.60 4.97 -2.79
CA LYS A 88 17.11 6.31 -3.08
C LYS A 88 15.97 6.21 -4.09
N LEU A 89 14.92 6.98 -3.85
CA LEU A 89 13.81 7.21 -4.77
C LEU A 89 13.94 8.62 -5.35
N PRO A 90 14.66 8.80 -6.47
CA PRO A 90 14.81 10.10 -7.09
C PRO A 90 13.50 10.58 -7.75
N HIS A 91 13.49 11.84 -8.18
CA HIS A 91 12.44 12.35 -9.05
C HIS A 91 12.25 11.46 -10.29
N ASN A 92 10.99 11.20 -10.66
CA ASN A 92 10.62 10.39 -11.82
C ASN A 92 11.12 8.93 -11.72
N SER A 93 11.15 8.38 -10.50
CA SER A 93 11.55 6.99 -10.26
C SER A 93 10.35 6.08 -10.03
N LEU A 94 10.49 4.83 -10.49
CA LEU A 94 9.52 3.76 -10.30
C LEU A 94 10.14 2.67 -9.43
N PHE A 95 9.49 2.35 -8.32
CA PHE A 95 9.85 1.23 -7.45
C PHE A 95 8.73 0.19 -7.47
N VAL A 96 9.06 -1.04 -7.84
CA VAL A 96 8.11 -2.15 -7.91
C VAL A 96 8.40 -3.10 -6.74
N LEU A 97 7.43 -3.22 -5.84
CA LEU A 97 7.46 -4.12 -4.70
C LEU A 97 6.64 -5.37 -5.04
N GLY A 98 7.34 -6.50 -5.19
CA GLY A 98 6.70 -7.79 -5.46
C GLY A 98 5.90 -8.30 -4.26
N TRP A 99 4.95 -9.18 -4.54
CA TRP A 99 4.08 -9.80 -3.52
C TRP A 99 4.88 -10.48 -2.39
N GLN A 100 5.87 -11.31 -2.74
CA GLN A 100 6.73 -11.98 -1.75
C GLN A 100 7.51 -10.96 -0.92
N THR A 101 8.03 -9.90 -1.54
CA THR A 101 8.78 -8.86 -0.84
C THR A 101 7.89 -8.13 0.17
N ASN A 102 6.67 -7.74 -0.19
CA ASN A 102 5.72 -7.11 0.74
C ASN A 102 5.35 -8.03 1.92
N ARG A 103 5.29 -9.34 1.68
CA ARG A 103 5.06 -10.31 2.75
C ARG A 103 6.23 -10.37 3.73
N GLU A 104 7.45 -10.47 3.25
CA GLU A 104 8.65 -10.76 4.06
C GLU A 104 9.36 -9.52 4.62
N TRP A 105 9.05 -8.33 4.11
CA TRP A 105 9.74 -7.09 4.45
C TRP A 105 8.75 -6.01 4.91
N PHE A 106 9.17 -5.23 5.91
CA PHE A 106 8.60 -3.92 6.18
C PHE A 106 9.28 -2.88 5.29
N HIS A 107 8.54 -1.88 4.85
CA HIS A 107 9.03 -0.68 4.16
C HIS A 107 8.72 0.59 4.95
N SER A 108 9.58 1.60 4.79
CA SER A 108 9.40 2.92 5.42
C SER A 108 10.14 4.02 4.68
N ILE A 109 9.68 5.25 4.85
CA ILE A 109 10.44 6.47 4.52
C ILE A 109 10.55 7.27 5.81
N LYS A 110 11.76 7.41 6.33
CA LYS A 110 12.01 8.06 7.63
C LYS A 110 12.14 9.57 7.50
N GLN A 111 11.94 10.25 8.62
CA GLN A 111 12.27 11.66 8.76
C GLN A 111 13.75 11.87 8.47
N ASP A 112 14.07 12.96 7.77
CA ASP A 112 15.42 13.41 7.53
C ASP A 112 15.64 14.75 8.24
N ASN A 113 16.33 14.68 9.37
CA ASN A 113 16.61 15.81 10.25
C ASN A 113 18.02 16.40 10.03
N ARG A 114 18.75 15.94 8.99
CA ARG A 114 20.03 16.54 8.62
C ARG A 114 19.85 18.02 8.25
N LEU A 115 20.89 18.81 8.46
CA LEU A 115 20.93 20.19 7.97
C LEU A 115 20.95 20.17 6.44
N ASP A 116 20.45 21.24 5.81
CA ASP A 116 20.38 21.29 4.34
C ASP A 116 21.76 21.23 3.69
N MET A 117 22.81 21.73 4.37
CA MET A 117 24.19 21.62 3.90
C MET A 117 24.73 20.18 3.84
N ASP A 118 24.11 19.24 4.57
CA ASP A 118 24.48 17.82 4.59
C ASP A 118 23.62 16.96 3.64
N LYS A 119 22.74 17.60 2.86
CA LYS A 119 21.83 16.94 1.92
C LYS A 119 22.34 17.08 0.50
N HIS A 120 22.06 16.07 -0.31
CA HIS A 120 22.37 16.10 -1.72
C HIS A 120 21.38 17.01 -2.49
N PRO A 121 21.79 17.69 -3.58
CA PRO A 121 20.91 18.63 -4.30
C PRO A 121 19.54 18.11 -4.71
N ASP A 122 19.42 16.82 -5.05
CA ASP A 122 18.14 16.19 -5.42
C ASP A 122 17.21 15.93 -4.21
N GLU A 123 17.74 15.88 -2.99
CA GLU A 123 16.97 15.83 -1.74
C GLU A 123 16.39 17.22 -1.39
N LEU A 124 17.01 18.29 -1.89
CA LEU A 124 16.56 19.68 -1.72
C LEU A 124 15.71 20.19 -2.89
N ALA A 125 15.72 19.50 -4.02
CA ALA A 125 14.96 19.85 -5.22
C ALA A 125 13.46 20.02 -4.93
N PHE A 126 12.77 20.81 -5.75
CA PHE A 126 11.33 21.08 -5.60
C PHE A 126 10.96 21.58 -4.19
N SER A 127 11.80 22.43 -3.60
CA SER A 127 11.64 22.92 -2.23
C SER A 127 11.50 21.80 -1.20
N SER A 128 12.25 20.70 -1.39
CA SER A 128 12.19 19.47 -0.58
C SER A 128 10.84 18.73 -0.58
N GLN A 129 9.92 19.09 -1.48
CA GLN A 129 8.60 18.48 -1.57
C GLN A 129 8.61 17.22 -2.43
N ARG A 130 7.83 16.20 -2.04
CA ARG A 130 7.67 14.95 -2.79
C ARG A 130 6.21 14.51 -2.86
N ILE A 131 5.79 14.07 -4.04
CA ILE A 131 4.55 13.33 -4.26
C ILE A 131 4.90 11.86 -4.50
N SER A 132 4.17 10.98 -3.84
CA SER A 132 4.32 9.53 -3.92
C SER A 132 3.00 8.91 -4.31
N LEU A 133 2.94 8.30 -5.48
CA LEU A 133 1.79 7.55 -5.94
C LEU A 133 2.05 6.08 -5.66
N THR A 134 1.33 5.49 -4.71
CA THR A 134 1.34 4.05 -4.48
C THR A 134 0.16 3.42 -5.20
N LEU A 135 0.42 2.78 -6.35
CA LEU A 135 -0.58 2.13 -7.18
C LEU A 135 -0.68 0.65 -6.84
N ARG A 136 -1.91 0.12 -6.87
CA ARG A 136 -2.23 -1.27 -6.54
C ARG A 136 -3.29 -1.82 -7.48
N THR A 137 -3.36 -3.14 -7.52
CA THR A 137 -4.52 -3.88 -8.02
C THR A 137 -5.34 -4.30 -6.81
N VAL A 138 -6.36 -3.54 -6.43
CA VAL A 138 -7.26 -3.91 -5.33
C VAL A 138 -8.28 -4.94 -5.80
N ALA A 139 -8.61 -5.87 -4.91
CA ALA A 139 -9.54 -6.98 -5.15
C ALA A 139 -10.65 -7.08 -4.09
N THR A 140 -10.62 -6.21 -3.07
CA THR A 140 -11.69 -6.06 -2.06
C THR A 140 -12.24 -4.65 -2.16
N PHE A 141 -13.55 -4.53 -2.16
CA PHE A 141 -14.28 -3.31 -2.48
C PHE A 141 -15.35 -3.06 -1.44
N ARG A 142 -15.63 -1.78 -1.17
CA ARG A 142 -16.71 -1.34 -0.28
C ARG A 142 -17.83 -0.69 -1.08
N ASN A 143 -19.05 -1.18 -0.91
CA ASN A 143 -20.23 -0.52 -1.46
C ASN A 143 -20.46 0.80 -0.72
N ARG A 144 -20.48 1.93 -1.45
CA ARG A 144 -20.65 3.26 -0.85
C ARG A 144 -22.02 3.49 -0.21
N ARG A 145 -23.06 2.82 -0.70
CA ARG A 145 -24.45 3.00 -0.23
C ARG A 145 -24.73 2.15 1.00
N THR A 146 -24.30 0.89 0.99
CA THR A 146 -24.60 -0.07 2.06
C THR A 146 -23.48 -0.22 3.07
N GLY A 147 -22.26 0.22 2.74
CA GLY A 147 -21.06 0.03 3.55
C GLY A 147 -20.49 -1.38 3.51
N GLN A 148 -21.17 -2.33 2.87
CA GLN A 148 -20.79 -3.74 2.80
C GLN A 148 -19.57 -3.98 1.91
N LEU A 149 -18.75 -4.95 2.30
CA LEU A 149 -17.60 -5.39 1.52
C LEU A 149 -17.98 -6.48 0.50
N TYR A 150 -17.28 -6.50 -0.62
CA TYR A 150 -17.30 -7.61 -1.59
C TYR A 150 -15.92 -7.79 -2.24
N GLY A 151 -15.66 -8.98 -2.79
CA GLY A 151 -14.41 -9.32 -3.45
C GLY A 151 -13.56 -10.32 -2.67
N GLN A 152 -12.25 -10.35 -2.94
CA GLN A 152 -11.32 -11.36 -2.47
C GLN A 152 -11.32 -11.52 -0.94
N GLY A 153 -11.16 -10.41 -0.22
CA GLY A 153 -11.09 -10.36 1.24
C GLY A 153 -12.45 -10.28 1.94
N ALA A 154 -13.55 -10.24 1.20
CA ALA A 154 -14.90 -10.17 1.76
C ALA A 154 -15.56 -11.54 1.83
N ILE A 155 -16.59 -11.72 2.66
CA ILE A 155 -17.39 -12.96 2.64
C ILE A 155 -18.07 -13.12 1.26
N ASN A 156 -18.70 -12.04 0.79
CA ASN A 156 -19.27 -11.99 -0.54
C ASN A 156 -18.17 -11.78 -1.59
N LYS A 157 -17.94 -12.76 -2.47
CA LYS A 157 -16.86 -12.68 -3.47
C LYS A 157 -17.21 -11.82 -4.68
N THR A 158 -18.49 -11.54 -4.88
CA THR A 158 -19.01 -10.76 -6.02
C THR A 158 -20.00 -9.69 -5.55
N PHE A 159 -20.23 -8.68 -6.39
CA PHE A 159 -21.21 -7.64 -6.12
C PHE A 159 -22.64 -8.22 -6.06
N GLU A 160 -22.95 -9.19 -6.92
CA GLU A 160 -24.25 -9.84 -7.01
C GLU A 160 -24.58 -10.62 -5.74
N GLN A 161 -23.62 -11.35 -5.17
CA GLN A 161 -23.77 -12.04 -3.88
C GLN A 161 -24.06 -11.05 -2.76
N MET A 162 -23.24 -10.00 -2.64
CA MET A 162 -23.43 -8.95 -1.64
C MET A 162 -24.79 -8.25 -1.76
N SER A 163 -25.30 -8.04 -2.98
CA SER A 163 -26.59 -7.39 -3.20
C SER A 163 -27.81 -8.20 -2.75
N LYS A 164 -27.66 -9.53 -2.56
CA LYS A 164 -28.73 -10.46 -2.18
C LYS A 164 -28.77 -10.75 -0.69
N GLU A 165 -27.65 -10.56 0.01
CA GLU A 165 -27.47 -10.98 1.41
C GLU A 165 -27.16 -9.77 2.31
N GLN A 166 -27.98 -9.54 3.34
CA GLN A 166 -27.64 -8.67 4.45
C GLN A 166 -26.96 -9.52 5.53
N ILE A 167 -25.65 -9.39 5.66
CA ILE A 167 -24.90 -10.02 6.75
C ILE A 167 -24.69 -8.99 7.87
N THR A 168 -24.87 -9.41 9.12
CA THR A 168 -24.63 -8.59 10.31
C THR A 168 -23.13 -8.56 10.68
N ASN A 169 -22.66 -7.42 11.18
CA ASN A 169 -21.24 -7.10 11.40
C ASN A 169 -20.69 -7.59 12.75
N GLU A 170 -21.18 -8.68 13.34
CA GLU A 170 -20.79 -9.03 14.71
C GLU A 170 -19.57 -9.96 14.76
N GLY A 171 -18.46 -9.44 15.32
CA GLY A 171 -17.30 -10.23 15.76
C GLY A 171 -16.11 -10.33 14.79
N ASP A 172 -16.22 -9.79 13.58
CA ASP A 172 -15.23 -10.02 12.52
C ASP A 172 -13.95 -9.17 12.62
N GLU A 173 -14.04 -8.00 13.24
CA GLU A 173 -12.89 -7.08 13.42
C GLU A 173 -11.72 -7.74 14.17
N GLN A 174 -12.04 -8.50 15.22
CA GLN A 174 -11.03 -9.15 16.05
C GLN A 174 -10.33 -10.28 15.27
N ASN A 175 -11.08 -11.06 14.49
CA ASN A 175 -10.53 -12.11 13.65
C ASN A 175 -9.63 -11.54 12.56
N MET A 176 -10.07 -10.44 11.93
CA MET A 176 -9.29 -9.73 10.94
C MET A 176 -7.98 -9.17 11.54
N LEU A 177 -8.04 -8.60 12.75
CA LEU A 177 -6.86 -8.12 13.46
C LEU A 177 -5.88 -9.26 13.80
N MET A 178 -6.39 -10.42 14.23
CA MET A 178 -5.56 -11.61 14.45
C MET A 178 -4.89 -12.09 13.16
N ALA A 179 -5.63 -12.10 12.06
CA ALA A 179 -5.10 -12.48 10.75
C ALA A 179 -4.01 -11.50 10.25
N PHE A 180 -4.20 -10.19 10.42
CA PHE A 180 -3.15 -9.19 10.13
C PHE A 180 -1.91 -9.36 11.03
N SER A 181 -2.11 -9.73 12.29
CA SER A 181 -1.01 -10.01 13.22
C SER A 181 -0.22 -11.26 12.77
N ALA A 182 -0.93 -12.31 12.33
CA ALA A 182 -0.32 -13.52 11.79
C ALA A 182 0.48 -13.23 10.51
N GLU A 183 -0.08 -12.46 9.56
CA GLU A 183 0.61 -12.06 8.33
C GLU A 183 1.95 -11.36 8.60
N ASN A 184 2.00 -10.52 9.64
CA ASN A 184 3.21 -9.81 10.00
C ASN A 184 4.23 -10.65 10.77
N LYS A 185 3.78 -11.59 11.61
CA LYS A 185 4.67 -12.43 12.45
C LYS A 185 5.18 -13.66 11.71
N GLN A 186 4.36 -14.27 10.86
CA GLN A 186 4.62 -15.56 10.21
C GLN A 186 4.82 -15.40 8.70
N SER A 187 5.34 -14.27 8.24
CA SER A 187 5.37 -13.88 6.82
C SER A 187 5.77 -14.96 5.81
N SER A 188 6.76 -15.81 6.11
CA SER A 188 7.24 -16.90 5.24
C SER A 188 6.31 -18.12 5.21
N GLU A 189 5.62 -18.40 6.31
CA GLU A 189 4.71 -19.56 6.48
C GLU A 189 3.23 -19.18 6.38
N PHE A 190 2.94 -17.88 6.23
CA PHE A 190 1.58 -17.36 6.22
C PHE A 190 0.77 -17.97 5.06
N ASP A 191 -0.27 -18.73 5.41
CA ASP A 191 -1.24 -19.27 4.47
C ASP A 191 -2.39 -18.27 4.30
N TRP A 192 -2.36 -17.55 3.18
CA TRP A 192 -3.36 -16.54 2.85
C TRP A 192 -4.77 -17.14 2.82
N ASN A 193 -4.95 -18.35 2.27
CA ASN A 193 -6.27 -18.96 2.15
C ASN A 193 -6.80 -19.40 3.53
N HIS A 194 -5.94 -19.92 4.40
CA HIS A 194 -6.33 -20.30 5.76
C HIS A 194 -6.82 -19.09 6.56
N HIS A 195 -6.12 -17.96 6.47
CA HIS A 195 -6.42 -16.78 7.28
C HIS A 195 -7.47 -15.84 6.68
N TYR A 196 -7.49 -15.69 5.35
CA TYR A 196 -8.30 -14.68 4.65
C TYR A 196 -9.30 -15.29 3.65
N GLY A 197 -9.22 -16.58 3.35
CA GLY A 197 -10.03 -17.22 2.30
C GLY A 197 -11.54 -17.13 2.56
N ALA A 198 -11.96 -17.31 3.82
CA ALA A 198 -13.36 -17.14 4.23
C ALA A 198 -13.86 -15.69 4.01
N GLY A 199 -12.94 -14.71 4.06
CA GLY A 199 -13.24 -13.29 4.00
C GLY A 199 -13.84 -12.74 5.29
N PHE A 200 -14.02 -11.42 5.32
CA PHE A 200 -14.57 -10.69 6.45
C PHE A 200 -15.66 -9.70 6.01
N ASN A 201 -16.44 -9.21 6.95
CA ASN A 201 -17.50 -8.21 6.75
C ASN A 201 -17.25 -6.88 7.46
N ALA A 202 -16.18 -6.77 8.24
CA ALA A 202 -15.79 -5.58 8.98
C ALA A 202 -15.10 -4.51 8.11
#